data_AF-A0A6U4J9N8-F1
#
_entry.id   AF-A0A6U4J9N8-F1
#
_cell.length_a   1.000
_cell.length_b   1.000
_cell.length_c   1.000
_cell.angle_alpha   90.00
_cell.angle_beta   90.00
_cell.angle_gamma   90.00
#
_symmetry.space_group_name_H-M   'P 1'
#
loop_
_entity.id
_entity.type
_entity.pdbx_description
1 polymer ?
#
loop_
_entity_poly.entity_id
_entity_poly.type
_entity_poly.pdbx_seq_one_letter_code
_entity_poly.pdbx_strand_id
1 'polypeptide(L)'
;MNLLIAADTNGAIYCLANVCPHLGTPLDQGTVANGVIVCPLHKTAFSLKSGEVVGDWCPFPPILGPMVLGKLEPAKNVATFPVRSSGSNIQVQVNKNARAEFESGYWAGILDAQGKATGDYY
;
A
#
# COMPACT_ATOMS: atom_id res chain seq x y z
N MET A 1 -1.96 9.70 -6.65
CA MET A 1 -2.24 9.03 -5.36
C MET A 1 -3.62 8.42 -5.45
N ASN A 2 -3.73 7.10 -5.29
CA ASN A 2 -5.00 6.37 -5.38
C ASN A 2 -5.30 5.75 -4.00
N LEU A 3 -6.45 6.08 -3.42
CA LEU A 3 -6.80 5.76 -2.04
C LEU A 3 -8.09 4.95 -1.99
N LEU A 4 -8.13 3.98 -1.09
CA LEU A 4 -9.31 3.20 -0.74
C LEU A 4 -9.85 3.75 0.59
N ILE A 5 -11.13 4.11 0.63
CA ILE A 5 -11.85 4.41 1.87
C ILE A 5 -12.79 3.24 2.13
N ALA A 6 -12.70 2.66 3.32
CA ALA A 6 -13.55 1.57 3.77
C ALA A 6 -14.28 1.96 5.04
N ALA A 7 -15.51 1.48 5.19
CA ALA A 7 -16.28 1.54 6.43
C ALA A 7 -16.55 0.12 6.91
N ASP A 8 -16.38 -0.14 8.21
CA ASP A 8 -16.86 -1.39 8.80
C ASP A 8 -18.36 -1.31 9.14
N THR A 9 -18.91 -2.43 9.63
CA THR A 9 -20.33 -2.52 10.02
C THR A 9 -20.69 -1.66 11.22
N ASN A 10 -19.70 -1.17 11.98
CA ASN A 10 -19.89 -0.26 13.11
C ASN A 10 -19.76 1.21 12.70
N GLY A 11 -19.49 1.50 11.42
CA GLY A 11 -19.29 2.84 10.89
C GLY A 11 -17.89 3.41 11.11
N ALA A 12 -16.92 2.61 11.57
CA ALA A 12 -15.53 3.04 11.66
C ALA A 12 -14.96 3.18 10.25
N ILE A 13 -14.30 4.31 10.00
CA ILE A 13 -13.72 4.65 8.69
C ILE A 13 -12.23 4.36 8.70
N TYR A 14 -11.73 3.83 7.59
CA TYR A 14 -10.34 3.49 7.34
C TYR A 14 -9.89 4.04 5.98
N CYS A 15 -8.60 4.33 5.85
CA CYS A 15 -8.02 4.66 4.55
C CYS A 15 -6.70 3.92 4.33
N LEU A 16 -6.61 3.33 3.15
CA LEU A 16 -5.48 2.54 2.68
C LEU A 16 -5.07 2.98 1.27
N ALA A 17 -3.88 2.59 0.83
CA ALA A 17 -3.53 2.69 -0.58
C ALA A 17 -4.41 1.72 -1.40
N ASN A 18 -5.01 2.19 -2.50
CA ASN A 18 -5.84 1.34 -3.37
C ASN A 18 -4.98 0.54 -4.37
N VAL A 19 -3.90 -0.06 -3.87
CA VAL A 19 -2.94 -0.81 -4.67
C VAL A 19 -2.43 -1.97 -3.84
N CYS A 20 -2.66 -3.20 -4.31
CA CYS A 20 -2.12 -4.38 -3.66
C CYS A 20 -0.58 -4.34 -3.79
N PRO A 21 0.17 -4.47 -2.69
CA PRO A 21 1.63 -4.34 -2.70
C PRO A 21 2.34 -5.59 -3.24
N HIS A 22 1.58 -6.59 -3.67
CA HIS A 22 2.05 -7.66 -4.54
C HIS A 22 2.05 -7.12 -5.99
N LEU A 23 1.09 -7.48 -6.83
CA LEU A 23 1.11 -7.12 -8.27
C LEU A 23 0.33 -5.86 -8.65
N GLY A 24 0.10 -4.93 -7.72
CA GLY A 24 -0.53 -3.65 -8.02
C GLY A 24 -2.03 -3.68 -8.30
N THR A 25 -2.71 -4.80 -8.03
CA THR A 25 -4.16 -4.93 -8.26
C THR A 25 -4.97 -3.93 -7.41
N PRO A 26 -6.01 -3.28 -7.96
CA PRO A 26 -6.91 -2.42 -7.18
C PRO A 26 -7.58 -3.18 -6.04
N LEU A 27 -7.49 -2.65 -4.81
CA LEU A 27 -8.05 -3.29 -3.62
C LEU A 27 -9.53 -2.96 -3.42
N ASP A 28 -10.03 -1.89 -4.04
CA ASP A 28 -11.45 -1.53 -4.10
C ASP A 28 -12.34 -2.59 -4.79
N GLN A 29 -11.75 -3.45 -5.63
CA GLN A 29 -12.40 -4.62 -6.22
C GLN A 29 -12.42 -5.85 -5.29
N GLY A 30 -11.79 -5.74 -4.10
CA GLY A 30 -11.71 -6.78 -3.10
C GLY A 30 -12.97 -6.92 -2.24
N THR A 31 -12.86 -7.71 -1.18
CA THR A 31 -13.95 -7.90 -0.21
C THR A 31 -13.52 -7.42 1.17
N VAL A 32 -14.36 -6.59 1.80
CA VAL A 32 -14.17 -6.16 3.18
C VAL A 32 -14.97 -7.07 4.11
N ALA A 33 -14.30 -7.69 5.06
CA ALA A 33 -14.94 -8.49 6.11
C ALA A 33 -14.02 -8.59 7.33
N ASN A 34 -14.58 -8.70 8.54
CA ASN A 34 -13.82 -9.02 9.77
C ASN A 34 -12.59 -8.11 10.01
N GLY A 35 -12.70 -6.82 9.69
CA GLY A 35 -11.60 -5.86 9.89
C GLY A 35 -10.46 -5.94 8.87
N VAL A 36 -10.63 -6.70 7.78
CA VAL A 36 -9.65 -6.81 6.69
C VAL A 36 -10.26 -6.49 5.32
N ILE A 37 -9.40 -6.06 4.39
CA ILE A 37 -9.67 -6.06 2.94
C ILE A 37 -8.92 -7.23 2.31
N VAL A 38 -9.63 -8.05 1.52
CA VAL A 38 -9.06 -9.22 0.82
C VAL A 38 -8.80 -8.86 -0.65
N CYS A 39 -7.55 -8.99 -1.09
CA CYS A 39 -7.16 -8.76 -2.47
C CYS A 39 -7.98 -9.65 -3.42
N PRO A 40 -8.59 -9.09 -4.49
CA PRO A 40 -9.47 -9.87 -5.36
C PRO A 40 -8.74 -10.97 -6.14
N LEU A 41 -7.44 -10.78 -6.42
CA LEU A 41 -6.65 -11.68 -7.26
C LEU A 41 -6.07 -12.86 -6.47
N HIS A 42 -5.14 -12.61 -5.55
CA HIS A 42 -4.41 -13.68 -4.83
C HIS A 42 -4.88 -13.90 -3.39
N LYS A 43 -5.95 -13.21 -2.97
CA LYS A 43 -6.61 -13.39 -1.68
C LYS A 43 -5.78 -13.11 -0.42
N THR A 44 -4.63 -12.42 -0.56
CA THR A 44 -3.97 -11.83 0.62
C THR A 44 -4.93 -10.90 1.34
N ALA A 45 -5.06 -11.05 2.66
CA ALA A 45 -5.85 -10.16 3.50
C ALA A 45 -4.97 -9.11 4.17
N PHE A 46 -5.46 -7.87 4.24
CA PHE A 46 -4.78 -6.76 4.89
C PHE A 46 -5.68 -6.15 5.96
N SER A 47 -5.13 -5.92 7.15
CA SER A 47 -5.79 -5.20 8.25
C SER A 47 -6.23 -3.80 7.77
N LEU A 48 -7.51 -3.46 7.92
CA LEU A 48 -8.00 -2.11 7.62
C LEU A 48 -7.36 -1.04 8.52
N LYS A 49 -6.97 -1.44 9.74
CA LYS A 49 -6.43 -0.55 10.76
C LYS A 49 -4.93 -0.29 10.59
N SER A 50 -4.16 -1.34 10.38
CA SER A 50 -2.68 -1.27 10.34
C SER A 50 -2.10 -1.44 8.94
N GLY A 51 -2.86 -1.98 7.99
CA GLY A 51 -2.38 -2.34 6.65
C GLY A 51 -1.52 -3.60 6.62
N GLU A 52 -1.29 -4.23 7.77
CA GLU A 52 -0.49 -5.44 7.89
C GLU A 52 -1.16 -6.63 7.20
N VAL A 53 -0.34 -7.52 6.65
CA VAL A 53 -0.79 -8.81 6.14
C VAL A 53 -1.39 -9.62 7.30
N VAL A 54 -2.59 -10.16 7.09
CA VAL A 54 -3.27 -11.04 8.04
C VAL A 54 -3.40 -12.43 7.41
N GLY A 55 -2.76 -13.42 8.03
CA GLY A 55 -2.73 -14.79 7.51
C GLY A 55 -1.70 -14.97 6.40
N ASP A 56 -2.06 -15.76 5.39
CA ASP A 56 -1.13 -16.19 4.35
C ASP A 56 -0.87 -15.12 3.28
N TRP A 57 0.37 -15.10 2.79
CA TRP A 57 0.76 -14.30 1.64
C TRP A 57 0.46 -15.04 0.34
N CYS A 58 -0.41 -14.46 -0.50
CA CYS A 58 -0.84 -15.01 -1.79
C CYS A 58 -1.40 -16.45 -1.71
N PRO A 59 -2.42 -16.73 -0.89
CA PRO A 59 -2.98 -18.08 -0.73
C PRO A 59 -3.70 -18.62 -1.98
N PHE A 60 -4.04 -17.78 -2.95
CA PHE A 60 -4.75 -18.18 -4.16
C PHE A 60 -3.92 -17.92 -5.43
N PRO A 61 -3.98 -18.80 -6.45
CA PRO A 61 -4.68 -20.09 -6.47
C PRO A 61 -4.06 -21.13 -5.51
N PRO A 62 -4.81 -22.10 -4.95
CA PRO A 62 -4.26 -23.04 -3.97
C PRO A 62 -3.01 -23.77 -4.50
N ILE A 63 -2.03 -24.02 -3.62
CA ILE A 63 -0.69 -24.58 -3.92
C ILE A 63 0.19 -23.67 -4.78
N LEU A 64 -0.29 -23.22 -5.93
CA LEU A 64 0.47 -22.40 -6.89
C LEU A 64 0.72 -20.97 -6.39
N GLY A 65 -0.25 -20.37 -5.71
CA GLY A 65 -0.17 -19.04 -5.12
C GLY A 65 1.02 -18.94 -4.16
N PRO A 66 1.06 -19.72 -3.08
CA PRO A 66 2.17 -19.65 -2.11
C PRO A 66 3.53 -20.08 -2.70
N MET A 67 3.55 -21.09 -3.58
CA MET A 67 4.81 -21.68 -4.05
C MET A 67 5.47 -20.89 -5.18
N VAL A 68 4.69 -20.30 -6.08
CA VAL A 68 5.19 -19.59 -7.25
C VAL A 68 5.06 -18.08 -7.05
N LEU A 69 3.82 -17.60 -6.87
CA LEU A 69 3.52 -16.17 -6.90
C LEU A 69 3.97 -15.47 -5.61
N GLY A 70 3.72 -16.09 -4.44
CA GLY A 70 4.15 -15.58 -3.15
C GLY A 70 5.67 -15.55 -2.94
N LYS A 71 6.44 -16.25 -3.79
CA LYS A 71 7.91 -16.19 -3.82
C LYS A 71 8.47 -15.14 -4.79
N LEU A 72 7.65 -14.58 -5.69
CA LEU A 72 8.10 -13.53 -6.60
C LEU A 72 8.40 -12.24 -5.86
N GLU A 73 7.56 -11.92 -4.88
CA GLU A 73 7.66 -10.68 -4.12
C GLU A 73 7.44 -10.95 -2.64
N PRO A 74 8.32 -10.44 -1.76
CA PRO A 74 8.17 -10.64 -0.32
C PRO A 74 6.87 -10.00 0.16
N ALA A 75 6.35 -10.53 1.27
CA ALA A 75 5.18 -9.96 1.91
C ALA A 75 5.41 -8.49 2.27
N LYS A 76 4.47 -7.65 1.87
CA LYS A 76 4.50 -6.21 2.09
C LYS A 76 3.15 -5.77 2.64
N ASN A 77 3.20 -4.85 3.59
CA ASN A 77 2.00 -4.22 4.13
C ASN A 77 1.46 -3.17 3.15
N VAL A 78 0.16 -2.92 3.21
CA VAL A 78 -0.48 -1.80 2.53
C VAL A 78 -0.29 -0.54 3.37
N ALA A 79 0.06 0.58 2.74
CA ALA A 79 0.15 1.85 3.44
C ALA A 79 -1.24 2.28 3.94
N THR A 80 -1.31 2.72 5.20
CA THR A 80 -2.51 3.32 5.81
C THR A 80 -2.34 4.82 5.95
N PHE A 81 -3.48 5.52 5.98
CA PHE A 81 -3.52 6.97 6.09
C PHE A 81 -4.44 7.37 7.23
N PRO A 82 -3.99 8.25 8.15
CA PRO A 82 -4.86 8.76 9.20
C PRO A 82 -6.12 9.39 8.61
N VAL A 83 -7.27 9.03 9.18
CA VAL A 83 -8.57 9.57 8.79
C VAL A 83 -9.25 10.23 9.95
N ARG A 84 -10.04 11.26 9.65
CA ARG A 84 -10.98 11.86 10.60
C ARG A 84 -12.28 12.24 9.93
N SER A 85 -13.36 12.18 10.70
CA SER A 85 -14.64 12.77 10.32
C SER A 85 -14.70 14.23 10.79
N SER A 86 -15.19 15.13 9.95
CA SER A 86 -15.37 16.54 10.29
C SER A 86 -16.62 17.09 9.60
N GLY A 87 -17.69 17.28 10.37
CA GLY A 87 -19.01 17.60 9.82
C GLY A 87 -19.50 16.48 8.88
N SER A 88 -19.88 16.84 7.66
CA SER A 88 -20.28 15.91 6.59
C SER A 88 -19.12 15.34 5.77
N ASN A 89 -17.87 15.63 6.15
CA ASN A 89 -16.70 15.26 5.36
C ASN A 89 -15.86 14.18 6.04
N ILE A 90 -15.30 13.28 5.24
CA ILE A 90 -14.18 12.41 5.61
C ILE A 90 -12.91 13.09 5.11
N GLN A 91 -11.93 13.25 5.99
CA GLN A 91 -10.64 13.85 5.68
C GLN A 91 -9.54 12.82 5.88
N VAL A 92 -8.64 12.72 4.90
CA VAL A 92 -7.49 11.82 4.92
C VAL A 92 -6.22 12.66 4.97
N GLN A 93 -5.35 12.36 5.93
CA GLN A 93 -4.04 12.99 6.02
C GLN A 93 -3.08 12.30 5.05
N VAL A 94 -2.50 13.09 4.14
CA VAL A 94 -1.60 12.61 3.10
C VAL A 94 -0.36 13.49 3.01
N ASN A 95 0.82 12.88 2.86
CA ASN A 95 2.04 13.62 2.61
C ASN A 95 2.21 13.84 1.09
N LYS A 96 2.02 15.08 0.64
CA LYS A 96 2.17 15.46 -0.78
C LYS A 96 3.63 15.46 -1.25
N ASN A 97 4.58 15.54 -0.32
CA ASN A 97 6.01 15.58 -0.60
C ASN A 97 6.68 14.21 -0.45
N ALA A 98 5.94 13.15 -0.11
CA ALA A 98 6.50 11.82 0.17
C ALA A 98 7.42 11.30 -0.95
N ARG A 99 7.08 11.57 -2.22
CA ARG A 99 7.93 11.23 -3.37
C ARG A 99 9.24 12.00 -3.35
N ALA A 100 9.18 13.32 -3.18
CA ALA A 100 10.37 14.17 -3.15
C ALA A 100 11.29 13.82 -1.97
N GLU A 101 10.70 13.53 -0.80
CA GLU A 101 11.43 13.08 0.39
C GLU A 101 12.12 11.73 0.15
N PHE A 102 11.42 10.75 -0.43
CA PHE A 102 12.00 9.45 -0.80
C PHE A 102 13.15 9.62 -1.81
N GLU A 103 12.93 10.38 -2.87
CA GLU A 103 13.92 10.62 -3.93
C GLU A 103 15.14 11.41 -3.44
N SER A 104 14.98 12.31 -2.46
CA SER A 104 16.09 13.13 -1.94
C SER A 104 17.27 12.29 -1.40
N GLY A 105 16.99 11.11 -0.84
CA GLY A 105 18.03 10.18 -0.38
C GLY A 105 18.79 9.49 -1.52
N TYR A 106 18.15 9.28 -2.67
CA TYR A 106 18.78 8.70 -3.86
C TYR A 106 19.70 9.72 -4.55
N TRP A 107 19.27 10.98 -4.63
CA TRP A 107 20.03 12.03 -5.29
C TRP A 107 21.20 12.56 -4.46
N ALA A 108 21.18 12.38 -3.13
CA ALA A 108 22.25 12.80 -2.23
C ALA A 108 23.62 12.15 -2.54
N GLY A 109 23.64 11.02 -3.26
CA GLY A 109 24.88 10.37 -3.72
C GLY A 109 25.24 10.59 -5.19
N ILE A 110 24.34 11.18 -5.99
CA ILE A 110 24.50 11.34 -7.45
C ILE A 110 24.81 12.79 -7.84
N LEU A 111 24.37 13.75 -7.04
CA LEU A 111 24.61 15.18 -7.28
C LEU A 111 25.46 15.73 -6.14
N ASP A 112 26.61 16.32 -6.45
CA ASP A 112 27.30 17.15 -5.47
C ASP A 112 26.43 18.37 -5.10
N ALA A 113 26.79 19.04 -4.01
CA ALA A 113 26.05 20.18 -3.45
C ALA A 113 25.90 21.40 -4.39
N GLN A 114 26.38 21.30 -5.64
CA GLN A 114 26.35 22.33 -6.67
C GLN A 114 25.44 21.95 -7.86
N GLY A 115 24.78 20.78 -7.82
CA GLY A 115 23.73 20.39 -8.78
C GLY A 115 24.24 20.04 -10.18
N LYS A 116 25.52 19.66 -10.31
CA LYS A 116 26.05 19.16 -11.59
C LYS A 116 26.06 17.63 -11.58
N ALA A 117 25.29 17.03 -12.47
CA ALA A 117 25.40 15.62 -12.78
C ALA A 117 26.69 15.41 -13.60
N THR A 118 27.76 14.90 -12.99
CA THR A 118 29.00 14.62 -13.73
C THR A 118 28.94 13.36 -14.58
N GLY A 119 27.92 12.50 -14.41
CA GLY A 119 27.52 11.53 -15.43
C GLY A 119 28.59 10.54 -15.93
N ASP A 120 29.70 10.36 -15.20
CA ASP A 120 30.75 9.43 -15.59
C ASP A 120 30.60 8.15 -14.77
N TYR A 121 30.15 7.09 -15.45
CA TYR A 121 30.20 5.72 -14.95
C TYR A 121 31.52 5.08 -15.38
N TYR A 122 32.29 4.55 -14.43
CA TYR A 122 33.39 3.59 -14.67
C TYR A 122 32.91 2.16 -14.45
#